data_AF-A0A6A6G0C3-F1
#
_entry.id   AF-A0A6A6G0C3-F1
#
_cell.length_a   1.000
_cell.length_b   1.000
_cell.length_c   1.000
_cell.angle_alpha   90.00
_cell.angle_beta   90.00
_cell.angle_gamma   90.00
#
_symmetry.space_group_name_H-M   'P 1'
#
loop_
_entity.id
_entity.type
_entity.pdbx_description
1 polymer ?
#
loop_
_entity_poly.entity_id
_entity_poly.type
_entity_poly.pdbx_seq_one_letter_code
_entity_poly.pdbx_strand_id
1 'polypeptide(L)'
;MRLTIDVSFASLVLSASAQTFGARGTRERPVDLQRPAAQIEDQFFGAQIAADNYTIETFVHVITTQAAENEYPRVLVDAQIQTLNERYAASGFSSNTASVNYYVNDTWARCYDPFGEDCQLEFKSAFCRGTYSDLNLYYLSDLLEEIGLLGYATFPGDTPTATDVILDGAVNLAATLTGAGVPSFEDYDLGLTTVHKVGHWLGLLHTFQGFSCTGAGDQVDDTPQRLYYIGGCPARVDSCPDSPGDDPIKNYMDYTNDFCKDQFSPGQHDRMQNLYSTFRLSK
;
A
#
# COMPACT_ATOMS: atom_id res chain seq x y z
N MET A 1 31.33 45.13 25.58
CA MET A 1 30.18 44.64 24.80
C MET A 1 30.73 43.77 23.67
N ARG A 2 30.91 42.48 23.93
CA ARG A 2 31.27 41.45 22.94
C ARG A 2 30.36 40.27 23.26
N LEU A 3 29.42 40.01 22.36
CA LEU A 3 28.46 38.92 22.43
C LEU A 3 29.12 37.75 21.70
N THR A 4 29.54 36.72 22.42
CA THR A 4 29.92 35.42 21.85
C THR A 4 28.72 34.51 22.02
N ILE A 5 28.09 34.14 20.91
CA ILE A 5 27.03 33.14 20.87
C ILE A 5 27.72 31.78 20.75
N ASP A 6 27.67 31.01 21.84
CA ASP A 6 28.11 29.62 21.86
C ASP A 6 26.97 28.75 21.32
N VAL A 7 27.16 28.15 20.15
CA VAL A 7 26.23 27.17 19.57
C VAL A 7 26.79 25.79 19.86
N SER A 8 26.40 25.21 20.99
CA SER A 8 26.56 23.77 21.24
C SER A 8 25.19 23.09 21.10
N PHE A 9 24.89 22.63 19.88
CA PHE A 9 23.90 21.59 19.67
C PHE A 9 24.54 20.25 20.04
N ALA A 10 24.20 19.73 21.22
CA ALA A 10 24.46 18.34 21.56
C ALA A 10 23.53 17.47 20.72
N SER A 11 24.06 16.84 19.68
CA SER A 11 23.38 15.80 18.92
C SER A 11 23.15 14.58 19.83
N LEU A 12 21.92 14.42 20.30
CA LEU A 12 21.47 13.20 20.93
C LEU A 12 21.27 12.15 19.82
N VAL A 13 22.29 11.33 19.58
CA VAL A 13 22.16 10.14 18.74
C VAL A 13 21.34 9.12 19.54
N LEU A 14 20.03 9.08 19.31
CA LEU A 14 19.21 7.94 19.74
C LEU A 14 19.57 6.74 18.85
N SER A 15 20.35 5.83 19.39
CA SER A 15 20.54 4.49 18.84
C SER A 15 19.21 3.73 18.94
N ALA A 16 18.43 3.71 17.86
CA ALA A 16 17.38 2.72 17.69
C ALA A 16 18.05 1.35 17.56
N SER A 17 17.91 0.55 18.61
CA SER A 17 18.34 -0.84 18.62
C SER A 17 17.50 -1.61 17.60
N ALA A 18 18.15 -2.16 16.58
CA ALA A 18 17.56 -3.14 15.68
C ALA A 18 17.27 -4.42 16.47
N GLN A 19 16.07 -4.52 17.04
CA GLN A 19 15.57 -5.78 17.55
C GLN A 19 15.13 -6.62 16.35
N THR A 20 15.97 -7.60 16.02
CA THR A 20 15.66 -8.68 15.09
C THR A 20 14.63 -9.60 15.76
N PHE A 21 13.36 -9.24 15.67
CA PHE A 21 12.27 -10.18 15.97
C PHE A 21 12.00 -11.01 14.72
N GLY A 22 12.32 -12.30 14.81
CA GLY A 22 12.23 -13.24 13.71
C GLY A 22 10.78 -13.55 13.34
N ALA A 23 10.39 -13.19 12.12
CA ALA A 23 9.28 -13.83 11.43
C ALA A 23 9.86 -14.97 10.57
N ARG A 24 9.54 -16.22 10.93
CA ARG A 24 9.58 -17.31 9.95
C ARG A 24 8.30 -17.21 9.14
N GLY A 25 8.40 -16.80 7.87
CA GLY A 25 7.33 -17.06 6.89
C GLY A 25 6.77 -15.85 6.13
N THR A 26 7.19 -14.61 6.37
CA THR A 26 6.74 -13.48 5.53
C THR A 26 7.80 -13.12 4.50
N ARG A 27 7.38 -13.04 3.22
CA ARG A 27 8.20 -12.41 2.18
C ARG A 27 8.11 -10.89 2.28
N GLU A 28 6.95 -10.33 2.60
CA GLU A 28 6.78 -8.89 2.77
C GLU A 28 7.58 -8.37 3.99
N ARG A 29 8.49 -7.43 3.72
CA ARG A 29 9.19 -6.61 4.73
C ARG A 29 8.46 -5.26 4.84
N PRO A 30 8.50 -4.56 5.99
CA PRO A 30 7.84 -3.26 6.23
C PRO A 30 8.36 -2.06 5.40
N VAL A 31 8.81 -2.29 4.17
CA VAL A 31 9.47 -1.30 3.27
C VAL A 31 8.55 -0.94 2.08
N ASP A 32 7.26 -1.23 2.19
CA ASP A 32 6.25 -1.06 1.14
C ASP A 32 5.56 0.33 1.14
N LEU A 33 6.01 1.25 2.00
CA LEU A 33 5.51 2.62 2.08
C LEU A 33 6.53 3.59 1.49
N GLN A 34 6.20 4.22 0.35
CA GLN A 34 7.07 5.20 -0.32
C GLN A 34 7.06 6.59 0.34
N ARG A 35 6.05 6.87 1.18
CA ARG A 35 5.99 8.05 2.04
C ARG A 35 6.00 7.63 3.51
N PRO A 36 6.73 8.34 4.39
CA PRO A 36 6.68 8.04 5.82
C PRO A 36 5.23 8.13 6.31
N ALA A 37 4.77 7.09 7.03
CA ALA A 37 3.44 7.08 7.64
C ALA A 37 3.16 8.38 8.45
N ALA A 38 4.21 8.96 9.05
CA ALA A 38 4.19 10.25 9.74
C ALA A 38 3.50 11.39 8.95
N GLN A 39 3.60 11.42 7.62
CA GLN A 39 2.94 12.44 6.79
C GLN A 39 1.42 12.33 6.74
N ILE A 40 0.88 11.12 6.93
CA ILE A 40 -0.55 10.85 7.07
C ILE A 40 -0.96 10.89 8.54
N GLU A 41 -0.06 10.50 9.45
CA GLU A 41 -0.36 10.45 10.88
C GLU A 41 -0.59 11.84 11.49
N ASP A 42 0.10 12.85 10.98
CA ASP A 42 0.00 14.25 11.41
C ASP A 42 -1.11 15.05 10.70
N GLN A 43 -1.83 14.45 9.74
CA GLN A 43 -2.91 15.13 9.02
C GLN A 43 -4.15 15.24 9.91
N PHE A 44 -4.51 16.47 10.28
CA PHE A 44 -5.67 16.76 11.12
C PHE A 44 -6.97 16.43 10.37
N PHE A 45 -7.72 15.43 10.83
CA PHE A 45 -8.98 15.03 10.23
C PHE A 45 -10.09 16.01 10.60
N GLY A 46 -10.70 16.63 9.59
CA GLY A 46 -11.93 17.39 9.75
C GLY A 46 -13.11 16.50 10.12
N ALA A 47 -14.31 17.09 10.24
CA ALA A 47 -15.53 16.33 10.52
C ALA A 47 -15.72 15.18 9.51
N GLN A 48 -16.23 14.04 9.99
CA GLN A 48 -16.61 12.91 9.16
C GLN A 48 -17.50 13.38 8.01
N ILE A 49 -17.07 13.13 6.78
CA ILE A 49 -17.87 13.42 5.60
C ILE A 49 -19.01 12.40 5.48
N ALA A 50 -20.11 12.79 4.83
CA ALA A 50 -21.16 11.84 4.52
C ALA A 50 -20.63 10.75 3.57
N ALA A 51 -21.03 9.50 3.80
CA ALA A 51 -20.65 8.41 2.94
C ALA A 51 -21.12 8.65 1.50
N ASP A 52 -20.23 8.46 0.53
CA ASP A 52 -20.47 8.66 -0.91
C ASP A 52 -20.03 7.41 -1.71
N ASN A 53 -20.35 7.40 -3.00
CA ASN A 53 -19.87 6.40 -3.95
C ASN A 53 -18.94 7.05 -4.98
N TYR A 54 -17.70 6.59 -5.01
CA TYR A 54 -16.67 7.07 -5.92
C TYR A 54 -16.40 6.04 -7.02
N THR A 55 -16.52 6.46 -8.27
CA THR A 55 -15.97 5.75 -9.42
C THR A 55 -14.64 6.37 -9.78
N ILE A 56 -13.56 5.63 -9.57
CA ILE A 56 -12.18 6.04 -9.83
C ILE A 56 -11.78 5.58 -11.22
N GLU A 57 -11.43 6.52 -12.10
CA GLU A 57 -10.79 6.18 -13.36
C GLU A 57 -9.45 5.50 -13.07
N THR A 58 -9.27 4.30 -13.64
CA THR A 58 -8.12 3.45 -13.34
C THR A 58 -7.36 3.11 -14.61
N PHE A 59 -6.05 3.39 -14.58
CA PHE A 59 -5.12 3.11 -15.67
C PHE A 59 -4.18 1.99 -15.24
N VAL A 60 -4.19 0.88 -15.97
CA VAL A 60 -3.36 -0.29 -15.66
C VAL A 60 -2.17 -0.37 -16.61
N HIS A 61 -0.99 -0.56 -16.05
CA HIS A 61 0.28 -0.68 -16.77
C HIS A 61 0.96 -1.99 -16.38
N VAL A 62 1.06 -2.93 -17.30
CA VAL A 62 1.79 -4.19 -17.11
C VAL A 62 3.16 -4.04 -17.75
N ILE A 63 4.20 -4.11 -16.94
CA ILE A 63 5.59 -3.93 -17.34
C ILE A 63 6.33 -5.24 -17.08
N THR A 64 6.72 -5.91 -18.15
CA THR A 64 7.36 -7.22 -18.08
C THR A 64 8.80 -7.16 -18.55
N THR A 65 9.56 -8.14 -18.11
CA THR A 65 10.79 -8.53 -18.79
C THR A 65 10.47 -9.18 -20.12
N GLN A 66 11.46 -9.30 -21.00
CA GLN A 66 11.32 -10.00 -22.28
C GLN A 66 10.98 -11.49 -22.08
N ALA A 67 11.45 -12.10 -20.99
CA ALA A 67 11.16 -13.48 -20.64
C ALA A 67 9.70 -13.68 -20.24
N ALA A 68 9.11 -12.71 -19.53
CA ALA A 68 7.76 -12.78 -18.98
C ALA A 68 6.68 -12.09 -19.85
N GLU A 69 7.00 -11.67 -21.08
CA GLU A 69 6.12 -10.87 -21.96
C GLU A 69 4.68 -11.42 -22.09
N ASN A 70 4.53 -12.74 -22.09
CA ASN A 70 3.24 -13.40 -22.29
C ASN A 70 2.66 -14.07 -21.03
N GLU A 71 3.29 -13.86 -19.87
CA GLU A 71 2.88 -14.53 -18.62
C GLU A 71 1.66 -13.89 -17.96
N TYR A 72 1.40 -12.60 -18.24
CA TYR A 72 0.35 -11.82 -17.58
C TYR A 72 -0.73 -11.30 -18.54
N PRO A 73 -1.45 -12.18 -19.25
CA PRO A 73 -2.43 -11.79 -20.26
C PRO A 73 -3.59 -10.99 -19.66
N ARG A 74 -4.32 -10.30 -20.54
CA ARG A 74 -5.44 -9.40 -20.18
C ARG A 74 -6.47 -10.03 -19.24
N VAL A 75 -6.71 -11.33 -19.38
CA VAL A 75 -7.66 -12.06 -18.52
C VAL A 75 -7.29 -12.02 -17.03
N LEU A 76 -6.00 -12.04 -16.69
CA LEU A 76 -5.55 -11.92 -15.29
C LEU A 76 -5.75 -10.49 -14.77
N VAL A 77 -5.50 -9.49 -15.61
CA VAL A 77 -5.73 -8.08 -15.28
C VAL A 77 -7.22 -7.81 -15.06
N ASP A 78 -8.09 -8.34 -15.93
CA ASP A 78 -9.54 -8.19 -15.77
C ASP A 78 -10.05 -8.88 -14.50
N ALA A 79 -9.55 -10.09 -14.20
CA ALA A 79 -9.85 -10.78 -12.95
C ALA A 79 -9.41 -9.96 -11.73
N GLN A 80 -8.24 -9.31 -11.80
CA GLN A 80 -7.76 -8.45 -10.73
C GLN A 80 -8.64 -7.21 -10.50
N ILE A 81 -9.08 -6.54 -11.57
CA ILE A 81 -10.00 -5.40 -11.43
C ILE A 81 -11.35 -5.85 -10.88
N GLN A 82 -11.83 -7.03 -11.26
CA GLN A 82 -13.04 -7.62 -10.66
C GLN A 82 -12.85 -7.83 -9.15
N THR A 83 -11.76 -8.49 -8.73
CA THR A 83 -11.44 -8.67 -7.31
C THR A 83 -11.39 -7.33 -6.58
N LEU A 84 -10.73 -6.32 -7.16
CA LEU A 84 -10.62 -4.99 -6.57
C LEU A 84 -12.02 -4.38 -6.35
N ASN A 85 -12.87 -4.37 -7.38
CA ASN A 85 -14.24 -3.87 -7.27
C ASN A 85 -15.07 -4.62 -6.23
N GLU A 86 -14.95 -5.95 -6.16
CA GLU A 86 -15.65 -6.77 -5.18
C GLU A 86 -15.22 -6.45 -3.74
N ARG A 87 -13.92 -6.24 -3.48
CA ARG A 87 -13.41 -5.98 -2.13
C ARG A 87 -13.69 -4.56 -1.65
N TYR A 88 -13.80 -3.60 -2.57
CA TYR A 88 -14.05 -2.20 -2.25
C TYR A 88 -15.52 -1.77 -2.27
N ALA A 89 -16.42 -2.64 -2.76
CA ALA A 89 -17.84 -2.31 -2.90
C ALA A 89 -18.49 -1.80 -1.58
N ALA A 90 -18.16 -2.42 -0.45
CA ALA A 90 -18.69 -2.02 0.86
C ALA A 90 -18.13 -0.69 1.37
N SER A 91 -16.98 -0.25 0.84
CA SER A 91 -16.34 1.02 1.19
C SER A 91 -16.81 2.18 0.30
N GLY A 92 -17.68 1.93 -0.69
CA GLY A 92 -18.19 2.95 -1.62
C GLY A 92 -17.22 3.28 -2.76
N PHE A 93 -16.23 2.44 -3.04
CA PHE A 93 -15.29 2.65 -4.14
C PHE A 93 -15.48 1.62 -5.25
N SER A 94 -15.37 2.08 -6.49
CA SER A 94 -15.30 1.25 -7.68
C SER A 94 -14.29 1.80 -8.67
N SER A 95 -13.63 0.92 -9.40
CA SER A 95 -12.71 1.19 -10.48
C SER A 95 -13.44 1.13 -11.82
N ASN A 96 -13.33 2.20 -12.60
CA ASN A 96 -13.62 2.20 -14.03
C ASN A 96 -12.30 2.10 -14.81
N THR A 97 -12.07 0.98 -15.49
CA THR A 97 -10.80 0.78 -16.22
C THR A 97 -10.78 1.62 -17.50
N ALA A 98 -10.03 2.72 -17.47
CA ALA A 98 -9.87 3.63 -18.60
C ALA A 98 -8.93 3.05 -19.68
N SER A 99 -7.86 2.38 -19.26
CA SER A 99 -6.95 1.68 -20.20
C SER A 99 -6.15 0.57 -19.51
N VAL A 100 -5.72 -0.41 -20.31
CA VAL A 100 -4.73 -1.43 -19.93
C VAL A 100 -3.63 -1.42 -20.98
N ASN A 101 -2.40 -1.11 -20.59
CA ASN A 101 -1.24 -1.04 -21.47
C ASN A 101 -0.16 -2.05 -21.06
N TYR A 102 0.55 -2.58 -22.05
CA TYR A 102 1.61 -3.58 -21.89
C TYR A 102 2.93 -3.02 -22.40
N TYR A 103 4.00 -3.21 -21.61
CA TYR A 103 5.33 -2.72 -21.90
C TYR A 103 6.36 -3.82 -21.63
N VAL A 104 7.25 -4.05 -22.59
CA VAL A 104 8.40 -4.95 -22.42
C VAL A 104 9.63 -4.11 -22.17
N ASN A 105 10.13 -4.12 -20.94
CA ASN A 105 11.34 -3.42 -20.53
C ASN A 105 11.97 -4.12 -19.33
N ASP A 106 13.09 -4.80 -19.56
CA ASP A 106 13.82 -5.59 -18.56
C ASP A 106 14.27 -4.78 -17.34
N THR A 107 14.57 -3.49 -17.53
CA THR A 107 15.01 -2.60 -16.45
C THR A 107 13.81 -2.17 -15.61
N TRP A 108 12.75 -1.68 -16.24
CA TRP A 108 11.59 -1.19 -15.50
C TRP A 108 10.86 -2.30 -14.79
N ALA A 109 10.74 -3.49 -15.38
CA ALA A 109 10.09 -4.65 -14.78
C ALA A 109 10.73 -5.11 -13.45
N ARG A 110 11.98 -4.70 -13.18
CA ARG A 110 12.75 -4.98 -11.95
C ARG A 110 12.87 -3.78 -11.02
N CYS A 111 12.24 -2.66 -11.37
CA CYS A 111 12.42 -1.41 -10.68
C CYS A 111 11.87 -1.47 -9.25
N TYR A 112 12.78 -1.38 -8.28
CA TYR A 112 12.46 -1.05 -6.91
C TYR A 112 13.20 0.23 -6.55
N ASP A 113 12.41 1.29 -6.48
CA ASP A 113 12.87 2.63 -6.16
C ASP A 113 11.82 3.24 -5.23
N PRO A 114 11.89 2.92 -3.92
CA PRO A 114 10.88 3.34 -2.97
C PRO A 114 10.85 4.87 -2.78
N PHE A 115 11.90 5.59 -3.22
CA PHE A 115 11.98 7.05 -3.14
C PHE A 115 11.66 7.75 -4.47
N GLY A 116 11.56 7.01 -5.57
CA GLY A 116 11.10 7.51 -6.86
C GLY A 116 12.06 8.48 -7.55
N GLU A 117 13.36 8.31 -7.37
CA GLU A 117 14.38 9.22 -7.90
C GLU A 117 14.96 8.79 -9.26
N ASP A 118 14.84 7.50 -9.62
CA ASP A 118 15.50 6.89 -10.77
C ASP A 118 14.49 6.17 -11.71
N CYS A 119 14.46 4.83 -11.66
CA CYS A 119 13.72 4.03 -12.65
C CYS A 119 12.20 4.22 -12.54
N GLN A 120 11.69 4.52 -11.35
CA GLN A 120 10.26 4.73 -11.17
C GLN A 120 9.82 6.04 -11.81
N LEU A 121 10.57 7.12 -11.58
CA LEU A 121 10.28 8.41 -12.19
C LEU A 121 10.29 8.30 -13.72
N GLU A 122 11.21 7.52 -14.29
CA GLU A 122 11.30 7.31 -15.73
C GLU A 122 10.02 6.65 -16.30
N PHE A 123 9.64 5.45 -15.81
CA PHE A 123 8.48 4.77 -16.38
C PHE A 123 7.16 5.47 -16.04
N LYS A 124 7.04 6.05 -14.83
CA LYS A 124 5.83 6.77 -14.45
C LYS A 124 5.69 8.09 -15.22
N SER A 125 6.78 8.80 -15.52
CA SER A 125 6.72 9.98 -16.39
C SER A 125 6.24 9.64 -17.80
N ALA A 126 6.53 8.44 -18.31
CA ALA A 126 6.07 8.00 -19.62
C ALA A 126 4.59 7.58 -19.62
N PHE A 127 4.12 6.94 -18.54
CA PHE A 127 2.85 6.19 -18.54
C PHE A 127 1.79 6.67 -17.57
N CYS A 128 2.11 7.50 -16.58
CA CYS A 128 1.10 8.08 -15.70
C CYS A 128 0.03 8.81 -16.54
N ARG A 129 -1.24 8.56 -16.22
CA ARG A 129 -2.41 9.15 -16.88
C ARG A 129 -3.39 9.64 -15.81
N GLY A 130 -4.27 10.55 -16.24
CA GLY A 130 -5.31 11.09 -15.38
C GLY A 130 -4.80 12.22 -14.47
N THR A 131 -5.57 12.48 -13.42
CA THR A 131 -5.29 13.47 -12.38
C THR A 131 -4.96 12.78 -11.05
N TYR A 132 -4.75 13.54 -9.96
CA TYR A 132 -4.42 12.97 -8.64
C TYR A 132 -5.59 12.21 -7.99
N SER A 133 -6.80 12.34 -8.53
CA SER A 133 -7.98 11.55 -8.16
C SER A 133 -8.08 10.19 -8.87
N ASP A 134 -7.29 9.98 -9.91
CA ASP A 134 -7.30 8.78 -10.73
C ASP A 134 -6.23 7.80 -10.27
N LEU A 135 -6.50 6.50 -10.40
CA LEU A 135 -5.62 5.45 -9.93
C LEU A 135 -4.74 4.91 -11.07
N ASN A 136 -3.42 4.97 -10.91
CA ASN A 136 -2.49 4.24 -11.76
C ASN A 136 -2.02 2.97 -11.04
N LEU A 137 -2.32 1.81 -11.62
CA LEU A 137 -1.86 0.49 -11.18
C LEU A 137 -0.72 0.02 -12.06
N TYR A 138 0.41 -0.31 -11.45
CA TYR A 138 1.56 -0.85 -12.15
C TYR A 138 1.81 -2.29 -11.71
N TYR A 139 1.92 -3.20 -12.67
CA TYR A 139 2.26 -4.61 -12.45
C TYR A 139 3.61 -4.90 -13.07
N LEU A 140 4.58 -5.22 -12.22
CA LEU A 140 5.96 -5.50 -12.59
C LEU A 140 6.20 -7.01 -12.56
N SER A 141 6.72 -7.60 -13.63
CA SER A 141 6.94 -9.07 -13.65
C SER A 141 8.01 -9.55 -12.68
N ASP A 142 9.02 -8.72 -12.40
CA ASP A 142 10.21 -9.12 -11.65
C ASP A 142 10.52 -8.10 -10.53
N LEU A 143 9.48 -7.53 -9.89
CA LEU A 143 9.66 -6.62 -8.76
C LEU A 143 10.40 -7.36 -7.63
N LEU A 144 11.64 -6.91 -7.36
CA LEU A 144 12.66 -7.55 -6.51
C LEU A 144 12.19 -8.74 -5.65
N GLU A 145 12.06 -9.90 -6.30
CA GLU A 145 11.65 -11.14 -5.65
C GLU A 145 12.61 -11.54 -4.52
N GLU A 146 13.89 -11.21 -4.68
CA GLU A 146 14.98 -11.54 -3.74
C GLU A 146 14.80 -10.90 -2.35
N ILE A 147 14.05 -9.79 -2.26
CA ILE A 147 13.77 -9.12 -0.99
C ILE A 147 12.37 -9.38 -0.43
N GLY A 148 11.54 -10.13 -1.19
CA GLY A 148 10.19 -10.55 -0.83
C GLY A 148 9.11 -9.47 -0.94
N LEU A 149 9.38 -8.37 -1.64
CA LEU A 149 8.42 -7.28 -1.79
C LEU A 149 7.32 -7.62 -2.80
N LEU A 150 6.06 -7.60 -2.39
CA LEU A 150 4.93 -7.87 -3.28
C LEU A 150 4.36 -6.59 -3.91
N GLY A 151 4.65 -5.43 -3.34
CA GLY A 151 4.19 -4.15 -3.88
C GLY A 151 4.44 -3.00 -2.92
N TYR A 152 4.14 -1.79 -3.37
CA TYR A 152 4.23 -0.56 -2.59
C TYR A 152 3.27 0.49 -3.18
N ALA A 153 2.94 1.52 -2.39
CA ALA A 153 2.06 2.59 -2.86
C ALA A 153 2.44 3.96 -2.27
N THR A 154 1.91 5.01 -2.89
CA THR A 154 1.97 6.38 -2.39
C THR A 154 0.75 6.72 -1.55
N PHE A 155 0.99 7.28 -0.36
CA PHE A 155 -0.08 7.87 0.45
C PHE A 155 -0.63 9.16 -0.16
N PRO A 156 -1.91 9.49 0.10
CA PRO A 156 -2.46 10.79 -0.27
C PRO A 156 -1.68 11.93 0.42
N GLY A 157 -1.69 13.12 -0.17
CA GLY A 157 -1.06 14.30 0.43
C GLY A 157 -1.80 15.57 0.09
N ASP A 158 -1.73 16.57 0.99
CA ASP A 158 -2.51 17.80 0.86
C ASP A 158 -2.09 18.68 -0.32
N THR A 159 -0.78 18.85 -0.51
CA THR A 159 -0.23 19.69 -1.57
C THR A 159 0.76 18.89 -2.41
N PRO A 160 0.29 17.96 -3.27
CA PRO A 160 1.19 17.17 -4.11
C PRO A 160 1.90 18.10 -5.12
N THR A 161 3.22 17.95 -5.24
CA THR A 161 3.99 18.57 -6.31
C THR A 161 3.71 17.87 -7.64
N ALA A 162 4.14 18.45 -8.77
CA ALA A 162 4.02 17.79 -10.07
C ALA A 162 4.74 16.41 -10.10
N THR A 163 5.89 16.31 -9.44
CA THR A 163 6.62 15.03 -9.29
C THR A 163 5.84 14.04 -8.45
N ASP A 164 5.19 14.49 -7.37
CA ASP A 164 4.34 13.63 -6.55
C ASP A 164 3.18 13.03 -7.35
N VAL A 165 2.54 13.83 -8.21
CA VAL A 165 1.46 13.35 -9.09
C VAL A 165 1.98 12.32 -10.08
N ILE A 166 3.19 12.51 -10.64
CA ILE A 166 3.82 11.52 -11.52
C ILE A 166 4.09 10.21 -10.77
N LEU A 167 4.64 10.31 -9.56
CA LEU A 167 5.02 9.16 -8.74
C LEU A 167 3.84 8.47 -8.07
N ASP A 168 2.63 9.04 -8.12
CA ASP A 168 1.45 8.50 -7.45
C ASP A 168 1.00 7.13 -8.02
N GLY A 169 0.25 6.38 -7.21
CA GLY A 169 -0.37 5.11 -7.58
C GLY A 169 0.13 3.94 -6.76
N ALA A 170 -0.22 2.73 -7.19
CA ALA A 170 0.18 1.48 -6.56
C ALA A 170 0.97 0.60 -7.52
N VAL A 171 2.09 0.07 -7.05
CA VAL A 171 2.98 -0.81 -7.78
C VAL A 171 2.92 -2.19 -7.13
N ASN A 172 2.75 -3.23 -7.95
CA ASN A 172 2.53 -4.60 -7.50
C ASN A 172 3.41 -5.56 -8.32
N LEU A 173 3.82 -6.65 -7.69
CA LEU A 173 4.40 -7.80 -8.36
C LEU A 173 3.30 -8.49 -9.17
N ALA A 174 3.50 -8.68 -10.47
CA ALA A 174 2.50 -9.24 -11.37
C ALA A 174 2.12 -10.69 -11.01
N ALA A 175 3.03 -11.43 -10.37
CA ALA A 175 2.77 -12.78 -9.85
C ALA A 175 1.69 -12.85 -8.75
N THR A 176 1.27 -11.69 -8.20
CA THR A 176 0.18 -11.58 -7.21
C THR A 176 -1.18 -11.22 -7.82
N LEU A 177 -1.25 -11.10 -9.15
CA LEU A 177 -2.52 -10.91 -9.85
C LEU A 177 -3.48 -12.07 -9.52
N THR A 178 -4.77 -11.75 -9.47
CA THR A 178 -5.83 -12.76 -9.28
C THR A 178 -5.70 -13.88 -10.32
N GLY A 179 -5.44 -15.10 -9.86
CA GLY A 179 -5.31 -16.29 -10.70
C GLY A 179 -3.98 -16.42 -11.45
N ALA A 180 -2.93 -15.68 -11.06
CA ALA A 180 -1.61 -15.77 -11.68
C ALA A 180 -0.98 -17.16 -11.53
N GLY A 181 -1.23 -17.86 -10.40
CA GLY A 181 -0.81 -19.25 -10.21
C GLY A 181 0.69 -19.49 -10.27
N VAL A 182 1.51 -18.48 -9.97
CA VAL A 182 2.98 -18.62 -9.97
C VAL A 182 3.38 -19.44 -8.73
N PRO A 183 4.08 -20.59 -8.87
CA PRO A 183 4.30 -21.52 -7.75
C PRO A 183 4.98 -20.91 -6.51
N SER A 184 5.80 -19.87 -6.66
CA SER A 184 6.46 -19.16 -5.56
C SER A 184 5.56 -18.14 -4.84
N PHE A 185 4.36 -17.89 -5.36
CA PHE A 185 3.42 -16.85 -4.91
C PHE A 185 1.97 -17.36 -4.81
N GLU A 186 1.75 -18.68 -4.74
CA GLU A 186 0.43 -19.31 -4.65
C GLU A 186 -0.39 -18.86 -3.42
N ASP A 187 0.28 -18.38 -2.37
CA ASP A 187 -0.36 -17.82 -1.17
C ASP A 187 -0.85 -16.37 -1.35
N TYR A 188 -0.54 -15.75 -2.49
CA TYR A 188 -0.75 -14.32 -2.77
C TYR A 188 -1.40 -14.07 -4.15
N ASP A 189 -2.01 -15.09 -4.76
CA ASP A 189 -2.58 -15.01 -6.11
C ASP A 189 -4.10 -14.80 -6.13
N LEU A 190 -4.70 -14.35 -5.01
CA LEU A 190 -6.11 -13.96 -4.96
C LEU A 190 -6.30 -12.45 -5.16
N GLY A 191 -5.22 -11.73 -5.52
CA GLY A 191 -5.24 -10.32 -5.84
C GLY A 191 -5.29 -9.37 -4.64
N LEU A 192 -5.08 -9.87 -3.42
CA LEU A 192 -5.22 -9.03 -2.22
C LEU A 192 -3.98 -8.20 -1.93
N THR A 193 -2.85 -8.48 -2.58
CA THR A 193 -1.74 -7.52 -2.66
C THR A 193 -2.21 -6.20 -3.27
N THR A 194 -2.92 -6.22 -4.42
CA THR A 194 -3.44 -4.98 -5.02
C THR A 194 -4.44 -4.30 -4.09
N VAL A 195 -5.35 -5.07 -3.45
CA VAL A 195 -6.31 -4.52 -2.49
C VAL A 195 -5.59 -3.80 -1.35
N HIS A 196 -4.56 -4.42 -0.79
CA HIS A 196 -3.76 -3.83 0.28
C HIS A 196 -3.04 -2.56 -0.18
N LYS A 197 -2.38 -2.56 -1.35
CA LYS A 197 -1.65 -1.38 -1.84
C LYS A 197 -2.59 -0.23 -2.22
N VAL A 198 -3.79 -0.53 -2.75
CA VAL A 198 -4.82 0.49 -2.97
C VAL A 198 -5.36 1.02 -1.63
N GLY A 199 -5.37 0.20 -0.57
CA GLY A 199 -5.71 0.64 0.78
C GLY A 199 -4.78 1.74 1.28
N HIS A 200 -3.47 1.58 1.07
CA HIS A 200 -2.49 2.64 1.32
C HIS A 200 -2.69 3.85 0.42
N TRP A 201 -2.98 3.65 -0.86
CA TRP A 201 -3.27 4.76 -1.79
C TRP A 201 -4.48 5.59 -1.34
N LEU A 202 -5.47 4.96 -0.70
CA LEU A 202 -6.62 5.58 -0.05
C LEU A 202 -6.34 6.04 1.40
N GLY A 203 -5.12 5.83 1.90
CA GLY A 203 -4.64 6.38 3.18
C GLY A 203 -4.79 5.49 4.41
N LEU A 204 -5.06 4.19 4.23
CA LEU A 204 -5.02 3.22 5.33
C LEU A 204 -3.58 2.89 5.72
N LEU A 205 -3.32 2.85 7.02
CA LEU A 205 -2.05 2.37 7.57
C LEU A 205 -2.14 0.84 7.76
N HIS A 206 -1.00 0.20 7.98
CA HIS A 206 -0.98 -1.20 8.41
C HIS A 206 -1.70 -1.35 9.75
N THR A 207 -2.41 -2.47 9.97
CA THR A 207 -3.08 -2.70 11.27
C THR A 207 -2.11 -2.80 12.46
N PHE A 208 -0.83 -3.08 12.19
CA PHE A 208 0.24 -3.12 13.18
C PHE A 208 1.07 -1.82 13.24
N GLN A 209 0.59 -0.75 12.62
CA GLN A 209 1.26 0.55 12.66
C GLN A 209 1.48 1.00 14.12
N GLY A 210 2.64 1.58 14.37
CA GLY A 210 3.09 1.95 15.72
C GLY A 210 3.70 0.79 16.53
N PHE A 211 3.47 -0.47 16.16
CA PHE A 211 4.06 -1.66 16.80
C PHE A 211 3.91 -1.66 18.33
N SER A 212 2.71 -1.34 18.82
CA SER A 212 2.43 -1.02 20.21
C SER A 212 1.00 -1.40 20.58
N CYS A 213 0.76 -1.83 21.82
CA CYS A 213 -0.60 -2.04 22.36
C CYS A 213 -1.28 -0.75 22.84
N THR A 214 -0.63 0.39 22.62
CA THR A 214 -1.04 1.71 23.11
C THR A 214 -0.77 2.76 22.05
N GLY A 215 -1.47 3.90 22.15
CA GLY A 215 -1.35 5.00 21.19
C GLY A 215 -2.43 4.93 20.12
N ALA A 216 -2.20 5.60 18.99
CA ALA A 216 -3.19 5.72 17.93
C ALA A 216 -3.18 4.54 16.94
N GLY A 217 -2.21 3.62 17.02
CA GLY A 217 -2.09 2.48 16.11
C GLY A 217 -2.11 2.89 14.63
N ASP A 218 -3.02 2.28 13.87
CA ASP A 218 -3.29 2.57 12.45
C ASP A 218 -4.26 3.75 12.23
N GLN A 219 -4.58 4.47 13.31
CA GLN A 219 -5.51 5.61 13.34
C GLN A 219 -6.94 5.27 12.92
N VAL A 220 -7.35 4.05 13.25
CA VAL A 220 -8.73 3.59 13.13
C VAL A 220 -9.15 2.99 14.47
N ASP A 221 -10.25 3.46 15.04
CA ASP A 221 -10.62 3.10 16.42
C ASP A 221 -11.16 1.66 16.55
N ASP A 222 -11.70 1.09 15.47
CA ASP A 222 -12.34 -0.23 15.45
C ASP A 222 -11.43 -1.36 14.94
N THR A 223 -10.16 -1.06 14.69
CA THR A 223 -9.09 -2.03 14.43
C THR A 223 -8.37 -2.34 15.75
N PRO A 224 -8.39 -3.60 16.24
CA PRO A 224 -7.69 -3.96 17.47
C PRO A 224 -6.19 -3.68 17.40
N GLN A 225 -5.63 -3.18 18.51
CA GLN A 225 -4.20 -2.90 18.65
C GLN A 225 -3.37 -4.18 18.61
N ARG A 226 -2.14 -4.09 18.11
CA ARG A 226 -1.23 -5.24 18.01
C ARG A 226 0.24 -4.82 18.00
N LEU A 227 1.12 -5.74 18.42
CA LEU A 227 2.55 -5.48 18.58
C LEU A 227 3.38 -5.69 17.32
N TYR A 228 2.98 -6.59 16.42
CA TYR A 228 3.78 -6.98 15.27
C TYR A 228 2.92 -7.51 14.13
N TYR A 229 3.47 -7.53 12.91
CA TYR A 229 2.83 -8.13 11.73
C TYR A 229 2.78 -9.66 11.84
N ILE A 230 1.82 -10.29 11.18
CA ILE A 230 1.63 -11.75 11.20
C ILE A 230 1.65 -12.24 9.75
N GLY A 231 2.47 -13.26 9.49
CA GLY A 231 2.43 -14.01 8.24
C GLY A 231 1.58 -15.27 8.31
N GLY A 232 1.27 -15.86 7.16
CA GLY A 232 0.49 -17.09 7.07
C GLY A 232 -0.98 -16.84 7.44
N CYS A 233 -1.62 -17.85 8.03
CA CYS A 233 -3.00 -17.73 8.50
C CYS A 233 -3.21 -18.50 9.82
N PRO A 234 -2.75 -17.96 10.96
CA PRO A 234 -3.01 -18.57 12.26
C PRO A 234 -4.52 -18.55 12.58
N ALA A 235 -5.00 -19.47 13.41
CA ALA A 235 -6.42 -19.51 13.77
C ALA A 235 -6.86 -18.35 14.69
N ARG A 236 -5.95 -17.89 15.56
CA ARG A 236 -6.14 -16.77 16.48
C ARG A 236 -4.78 -16.26 16.95
N VAL A 237 -4.63 -14.94 17.04
CA VAL A 237 -3.51 -14.29 17.71
C VAL A 237 -4.05 -13.13 18.54
N ASP A 238 -3.43 -12.89 19.68
CA ASP A 238 -3.77 -11.83 20.61
C ASP A 238 -2.46 -11.36 21.23
N SER A 239 -1.84 -10.41 20.55
CA SER A 239 -0.55 -9.84 20.94
C SER A 239 -0.70 -8.74 22.00
N CYS A 240 -1.91 -8.22 22.19
CA CYS A 240 -2.26 -7.16 23.11
C CYS A 240 -3.42 -7.57 24.04
N PRO A 241 -3.22 -8.54 24.96
CA PRO A 241 -4.30 -9.14 25.76
C PRO A 241 -4.96 -8.18 26.76
N ASP A 242 -4.31 -7.05 27.06
CA ASP A 242 -4.86 -5.99 27.92
C ASP A 242 -5.67 -4.95 27.12
N SER A 243 -5.69 -5.06 25.78
CA SER A 243 -6.49 -4.23 24.88
C SER A 243 -7.67 -5.03 24.32
N PRO A 244 -8.79 -4.38 23.93
CA PRO A 244 -9.93 -5.10 23.37
C PRO A 244 -9.65 -5.71 21.98
N GLY A 245 -10.06 -6.97 21.80
CA GLY A 245 -10.07 -7.65 20.50
C GLY A 245 -8.86 -8.55 20.25
N ASP A 246 -9.00 -9.47 19.29
CA ASP A 246 -7.89 -10.29 18.77
C ASP A 246 -7.16 -9.50 17.68
N ASP A 247 -5.89 -9.85 17.41
CA ASP A 247 -5.15 -9.28 16.28
C ASP A 247 -5.96 -9.46 14.99
N PRO A 248 -6.16 -8.40 14.18
CA PRO A 248 -7.04 -8.41 13.01
C PRO A 248 -6.43 -9.15 11.80
N ILE A 249 -6.12 -10.44 11.96
CA ILE A 249 -5.44 -11.31 10.98
C ILE A 249 -6.15 -11.48 9.63
N LYS A 250 -7.45 -11.14 9.59
CA LYS A 250 -8.27 -11.19 8.38
C LYS A 250 -8.39 -9.85 7.66
N ASN A 251 -7.80 -8.80 8.22
CA ASN A 251 -7.87 -7.47 7.65
C ASN A 251 -6.98 -7.38 6.41
N TYR A 252 -7.45 -6.70 5.37
CA TYR A 252 -6.66 -6.52 4.16
C TYR A 252 -5.34 -5.77 4.40
N MET A 253 -5.25 -4.94 5.45
CA MET A 253 -4.06 -4.18 5.84
C MET A 253 -3.10 -4.93 6.78
N ASP A 254 -3.22 -6.27 6.87
CA ASP A 254 -2.22 -7.16 7.49
C ASP A 254 -1.36 -7.87 6.42
N TYR A 255 -0.28 -8.53 6.85
CA TYR A 255 0.65 -9.32 6.03
C TYR A 255 0.36 -10.82 6.01
N THR A 256 -0.84 -11.23 6.44
CA THR A 256 -1.30 -12.61 6.33
C THR A 256 -1.39 -13.04 4.86
N ASN A 257 -1.53 -14.34 4.60
CA ASN A 257 -1.71 -14.83 3.24
C ASN A 257 -3.09 -14.41 2.69
N ASP A 258 -3.24 -14.37 1.37
CA ASP A 258 -4.46 -13.85 0.75
C ASP A 258 -5.71 -14.61 1.18
N PHE A 259 -5.65 -15.94 1.25
CA PHE A 259 -6.78 -16.77 1.66
C PHE A 259 -7.23 -16.53 3.11
N CYS A 260 -6.45 -15.80 3.92
CA CYS A 260 -6.78 -15.45 5.29
C CYS A 260 -7.61 -14.17 5.39
N LYS A 261 -7.51 -13.29 4.39
CA LYS A 261 -8.06 -11.93 4.45
C LYS A 261 -9.44 -11.86 3.80
N ASP A 262 -10.37 -11.16 4.45
CA ASP A 262 -11.74 -11.05 3.95
C ASP A 262 -12.41 -9.68 4.20
N GLN A 263 -11.74 -8.71 4.83
CA GLN A 263 -12.41 -7.45 5.21
C GLN A 263 -11.51 -6.22 5.41
N PHE A 264 -12.13 -5.05 5.25
CA PHE A 264 -11.78 -3.82 5.97
C PHE A 264 -12.74 -3.64 7.17
N SER A 265 -12.36 -2.84 8.17
CA SER A 265 -13.29 -2.44 9.23
C SER A 265 -14.20 -1.28 8.77
N PRO A 266 -15.36 -1.06 9.41
CA PRO A 266 -16.16 0.15 9.20
C PRO A 266 -15.37 1.45 9.32
N GLY A 267 -14.50 1.58 10.33
CA GLY A 267 -13.67 2.76 10.52
C GLY A 267 -12.63 2.95 9.39
N GLN A 268 -12.13 1.86 8.81
CA GLN A 268 -11.27 1.93 7.63
C GLN A 268 -12.05 2.42 6.40
N HIS A 269 -13.33 2.05 6.23
CA HIS A 269 -14.16 2.62 5.16
C HIS A 269 -14.27 4.14 5.29
N ASP A 270 -14.64 4.61 6.49
CA ASP A 270 -14.79 6.03 6.79
C ASP A 270 -13.49 6.80 6.56
N ARG A 271 -12.34 6.24 7.00
CA ARG A 271 -11.02 6.83 6.78
C ARG A 271 -10.70 6.97 5.30
N MET A 272 -10.89 5.92 4.49
CA MET A 272 -10.63 5.98 3.06
C MET A 272 -11.47 7.05 2.35
N GLN A 273 -12.77 7.14 2.67
CA GLN A 273 -13.63 8.16 2.10
C GLN A 273 -13.18 9.58 2.47
N ASN A 274 -12.87 9.80 3.76
CA ASN A 274 -12.40 11.10 4.24
C ASN A 274 -11.11 11.52 3.52
N LEU A 275 -10.11 10.64 3.48
CA LEU A 275 -8.81 10.92 2.89
C LEU A 275 -8.87 11.11 1.38
N TYR A 276 -9.64 10.28 0.67
CA TYR A 276 -9.84 10.44 -0.76
C TYR A 276 -10.49 11.79 -1.09
N SER A 277 -11.57 12.15 -0.38
CA SER A 277 -12.27 13.41 -0.65
C SER A 277 -11.44 14.65 -0.32
N THR A 278 -10.61 14.58 0.72
CA THR A 278 -9.86 15.73 1.23
C THR A 278 -8.60 15.97 0.41
N PHE A 279 -7.90 14.89 0.06
CA PHE A 279 -6.54 14.98 -0.46
C PHE A 279 -6.40 14.59 -1.92
N ARG A 280 -7.38 13.90 -2.50
CA ARG A 280 -7.32 13.46 -3.91
C ARG A 280 -8.33 14.17 -4.79
N LEU A 281 -9.57 14.36 -4.31
CA LEU A 281 -10.57 15.07 -5.11
C LEU A 281 -10.15 16.52 -5.35
N SER A 282 -10.27 16.96 -6.62
CA SER A 282 -10.02 18.33 -7.06
C SER A 282 -8.56 18.81 -6.97
N LYS A 283 -7.58 17.89 -7.01
CA LYS A 283 -6.14 18.17 -7.02
C LYS A 283 -5.47 17.72 -8.32
#